data_AF-A0A4V2AGN6-F1
#
_entry.id   AF-A0A4V2AGN6-F1
#
_cell.length_a   1.000
_cell.length_b   1.000
_cell.length_c   1.000
_cell.angle_alpha   90.00
_cell.angle_beta   90.00
_cell.angle_gamma   90.00
#
_symmetry.space_group_name_H-M   'P 1'
#
loop_
_entity.id
_entity.type
_entity.pdbx_description
1 polymer ?
#
loop_
_entity_poly.entity_id
_entity_poly.type
_entity_poly.pdbx_seq_one_letter_code
_entity_poly.pdbx_strand_id
1 'polypeptide(L)'
;VTFHTGTGTGRHETIVGDKGFFMAGSHVGHDGIIGNGVIVGNNVALGGFAEVADFVNMGGTSAVHQFTRIGKYAFIGGGAPVVGDVIPFGMVDNHGHLHGLNLVGLKRRGFSRETINVLRGVYRELFHGDGIFDERFANVTATYGAVPEVRMIIDFIQGGQKRALCLPRHG
;
A
#
# COMPACT_ATOMS: atom_id res chain seq x y z
N VAL A 1 -4.86 -12.26 -18.10
CA VAL A 1 -4.57 -10.95 -17.48
C VAL A 1 -5.04 -9.87 -18.44
N THR A 2 -5.67 -8.81 -17.98
CA THR A 2 -6.06 -7.67 -18.82
C THR A 2 -5.42 -6.38 -18.31
N PHE A 3 -4.94 -5.57 -19.24
CA PHE A 3 -4.42 -4.22 -18.98
C PHE A 3 -5.12 -3.27 -19.92
N HIS A 4 -5.79 -2.26 -19.39
CA HIS A 4 -6.35 -1.18 -20.20
C HIS A 4 -5.30 -0.10 -20.39
N THR A 5 -5.24 0.51 -21.58
CA THR A 5 -4.43 1.70 -21.83
C THR A 5 -4.97 2.88 -21.02
N GLY A 6 -4.19 3.95 -20.93
CA GLY A 6 -4.67 5.19 -20.34
C GLY A 6 -5.81 5.82 -21.15
N THR A 7 -6.48 6.77 -20.52
CA THR A 7 -7.58 7.53 -21.11
C THR A 7 -7.12 8.89 -21.62
N GLY A 8 -7.84 9.44 -22.59
CA GLY A 8 -7.54 10.77 -23.15
C GLY A 8 -7.74 11.95 -22.20
N THR A 9 -8.40 11.73 -21.06
CA THR A 9 -8.60 12.73 -20.00
C THR A 9 -7.77 12.43 -18.74
N GLY A 10 -6.98 11.36 -18.78
CA GLY A 10 -6.20 10.85 -17.66
C GLY A 10 -4.70 11.06 -17.82
N ARG A 11 -3.93 9.99 -17.63
CA ARG A 11 -2.47 9.98 -17.81
C ARG A 11 -2.07 9.68 -19.25
N HIS A 12 -3.02 9.28 -20.10
CA HIS A 12 -2.79 8.80 -21.48
C HIS A 12 -2.02 7.49 -21.58
N GLU A 13 -1.52 6.96 -20.46
CA GLU A 13 -0.80 5.69 -20.39
C GLU A 13 -1.12 4.93 -19.10
N THR A 14 -1.01 3.61 -19.17
CA THR A 14 -0.96 2.71 -18.01
C THR A 14 0.45 2.15 -17.96
N ILE A 15 1.11 2.31 -16.82
CA ILE A 15 2.53 1.98 -16.64
C ILE A 15 2.67 0.72 -15.80
N VAL A 16 3.49 -0.22 -16.25
CA VAL A 16 3.84 -1.42 -15.50
C VAL A 16 5.35 -1.58 -15.49
N GLY A 17 5.93 -1.68 -14.30
CA GLY A 17 7.35 -1.88 -14.08
C GLY A 17 7.81 -3.32 -14.33
N ASP A 18 9.04 -3.60 -13.90
CA ASP A 18 9.73 -4.85 -14.17
C ASP A 18 9.40 -5.95 -13.16
N LYS A 19 9.57 -7.20 -13.59
CA LYS A 19 9.53 -8.40 -12.72
C LYS A 19 8.20 -8.59 -11.97
N GLY A 20 7.10 -8.05 -12.49
CA GLY A 20 5.76 -8.31 -11.99
C GLY A 20 5.29 -9.74 -12.31
N PHE A 21 4.57 -10.36 -11.38
CA PHE A 21 3.92 -11.65 -11.58
C PHE A 21 2.40 -11.50 -11.48
N PHE A 22 1.72 -11.56 -12.62
CA PHE A 22 0.27 -11.38 -12.75
C PHE A 22 -0.41 -12.71 -13.04
N MET A 23 -1.21 -13.19 -12.09
CA MET A 23 -1.88 -14.47 -12.20
C MET A 23 -3.21 -14.37 -12.98
N ALA A 24 -3.83 -15.53 -13.23
CA ALA A 24 -4.98 -15.65 -14.13
C ALA A 24 -6.17 -14.75 -13.71
N GLY A 25 -6.82 -14.13 -14.70
CA GLY A 25 -7.98 -13.27 -14.47
C GLY A 25 -7.71 -11.95 -13.76
N SER A 26 -6.47 -11.59 -13.43
CA SER A 26 -6.15 -10.26 -12.89
C SER A 26 -6.39 -9.15 -13.93
N HIS A 27 -6.78 -7.98 -13.43
CA HIS A 27 -7.14 -6.80 -14.21
C HIS A 27 -6.43 -5.55 -13.68
N VAL A 28 -5.82 -4.80 -14.60
CA VAL A 28 -5.32 -3.45 -14.37
C VAL A 28 -6.16 -2.45 -15.18
N GLY A 29 -6.87 -1.59 -14.45
CA GLY A 29 -7.68 -0.51 -15.02
C GLY A 29 -6.83 0.53 -15.75
N HIS A 30 -7.52 1.43 -16.44
CA HIS A 30 -6.88 2.50 -17.21
C HIS A 30 -6.10 3.47 -16.31
N ASP A 31 -5.05 4.07 -16.84
CA ASP A 31 -4.23 5.09 -16.16
C ASP A 31 -3.56 4.61 -14.87
N GLY A 32 -3.45 3.30 -14.67
CA GLY A 32 -2.80 2.70 -13.51
C GLY A 32 -1.28 2.84 -13.55
N ILE A 33 -0.64 2.90 -12.38
CA ILE A 33 0.82 2.85 -12.25
C ILE A 33 1.18 1.67 -11.37
N ILE A 34 1.87 0.69 -11.94
CA ILE A 34 2.27 -0.53 -11.25
C ILE A 34 3.79 -0.58 -11.19
N GLY A 35 4.34 -0.69 -9.98
CA GLY A 35 5.77 -0.73 -9.72
C GLY A 35 6.40 -2.09 -10.01
N ASN A 36 7.63 -2.25 -9.55
CA ASN A 36 8.48 -3.40 -9.82
C ASN A 36 8.25 -4.54 -8.82
N GLY A 37 8.41 -5.79 -9.26
CA GLY A 37 8.40 -6.95 -8.37
C GLY A 37 7.06 -7.17 -7.66
N VAL A 38 5.96 -6.66 -8.23
CA VAL A 38 4.61 -6.84 -7.70
C VAL A 38 4.13 -8.26 -7.94
N ILE A 39 3.34 -8.80 -7.02
CA ILE A 39 2.64 -10.07 -7.19
C ILE A 39 1.14 -9.81 -7.13
N VAL A 40 0.46 -10.12 -8.23
CA VAL A 40 -0.97 -9.88 -8.41
C VAL A 40 -1.68 -11.22 -8.53
N GLY A 41 -2.37 -11.63 -7.47
CA GLY A 41 -3.07 -12.92 -7.39
C GLY A 41 -4.20 -13.09 -8.42
N ASN A 42 -4.76 -14.30 -8.47
CA ASN A 42 -5.86 -14.62 -9.39
C ASN A 42 -7.04 -13.67 -9.19
N ASN A 43 -7.63 -13.18 -10.28
CA ASN A 43 -8.82 -12.33 -10.25
C ASN A 43 -8.71 -11.07 -9.40
N VAL A 44 -7.49 -10.56 -9.13
CA VAL A 44 -7.31 -9.25 -8.52
C VAL A 44 -7.76 -8.16 -9.50
N ALA A 45 -8.54 -7.21 -9.03
CA ALA A 45 -9.03 -6.09 -9.84
C ALA A 45 -8.45 -4.76 -9.33
N LEU A 46 -7.68 -4.07 -10.16
CA LEU A 46 -7.21 -2.71 -9.88
C LEU A 46 -8.08 -1.72 -10.66
N GLY A 47 -8.75 -0.81 -9.95
CA GLY A 47 -9.54 0.25 -10.56
C GLY A 47 -8.68 1.25 -11.33
N GLY A 48 -9.33 2.12 -12.11
CA GLY A 48 -8.64 3.17 -12.86
C GLY A 48 -7.80 4.08 -11.95
N PHE A 49 -6.66 4.54 -12.45
CA PHE A 49 -5.72 5.38 -11.70
C PHE A 49 -5.19 4.78 -10.38
N ALA A 50 -5.35 3.47 -10.15
CA ALA A 50 -4.74 2.84 -8.99
C ALA A 50 -3.21 2.87 -9.13
N GLU A 51 -2.52 3.18 -8.02
CA GLU A 51 -1.06 3.20 -7.97
C GLU A 51 -0.59 2.11 -7.01
N VAL A 52 0.22 1.19 -7.51
CA VAL A 52 0.76 0.07 -6.73
C VAL A 52 2.27 0.19 -6.73
N ALA A 53 2.86 0.50 -5.58
CA ALA A 53 4.30 0.64 -5.46
C ALA A 53 5.04 -0.71 -5.57
N ASP A 54 6.37 -0.65 -5.60
CA ASP A 54 7.18 -1.85 -5.73
C ASP A 54 6.88 -2.87 -4.62
N PHE A 55 7.08 -4.13 -4.97
CA PHE A 55 7.14 -5.23 -4.02
C PHE A 55 5.84 -5.48 -3.24
N VAL A 56 4.72 -4.94 -3.72
CA VAL A 56 3.39 -5.22 -3.18
C VAL A 56 2.94 -6.63 -3.57
N ASN A 57 2.32 -7.34 -2.62
CA ASN A 57 1.70 -8.63 -2.86
C ASN A 57 0.18 -8.51 -2.63
N MET A 58 -0.61 -8.98 -3.59
CA MET A 58 -2.06 -8.97 -3.51
C MET A 58 -2.61 -10.39 -3.61
N GLY A 59 -3.32 -10.81 -2.56
CA GLY A 59 -4.01 -12.09 -2.52
C GLY A 59 -5.10 -12.16 -3.59
N GLY A 60 -5.43 -13.38 -4.04
CA GLY A 60 -6.46 -13.57 -5.05
C GLY A 60 -7.78 -12.93 -4.67
N THR A 61 -8.54 -12.51 -5.68
CA THR A 61 -9.86 -11.86 -5.59
C THR A 61 -9.92 -10.56 -4.79
N SER A 62 -8.78 -9.98 -4.37
CA SER A 62 -8.77 -8.64 -3.79
C SER A 62 -9.10 -7.57 -4.85
N ALA A 63 -9.72 -6.47 -4.43
CA ALA A 63 -10.05 -5.36 -5.31
C ALA A 63 -9.49 -4.05 -4.75
N VAL A 64 -8.90 -3.23 -5.61
CA VAL A 64 -8.40 -1.90 -5.28
C VAL A 64 -9.26 -0.87 -5.99
N HIS A 65 -9.89 0.02 -5.23
CA HIS A 65 -10.75 1.05 -5.77
C HIS A 65 -9.97 2.08 -6.60
N GLN A 66 -10.64 2.76 -7.54
CA GLN A 66 -10.00 3.79 -8.36
C GLN A 66 -9.35 4.91 -7.53
N PHE A 67 -8.20 5.40 -8.01
CA PHE A 67 -7.33 6.40 -7.38
C PHE A 67 -6.66 5.99 -6.05
N THR A 68 -6.81 4.73 -5.63
CA THR A 68 -6.16 4.26 -4.40
C THR A 68 -4.68 4.00 -4.65
N ARG A 69 -3.84 4.43 -3.69
CA ARG A 69 -2.40 4.17 -3.66
C ARG A 69 -2.08 3.04 -2.68
N ILE A 70 -1.22 2.11 -3.10
CA ILE A 70 -0.72 1.00 -2.27
C ILE A 70 0.79 1.17 -2.11
N GLY A 71 1.22 1.43 -0.88
CA GLY A 71 2.60 1.73 -0.52
C GLY A 71 3.55 0.54 -0.66
N LYS A 72 4.85 0.85 -0.76
CA LYS A 72 5.91 -0.13 -1.02
C LYS A 72 5.90 -1.26 0.00
N TYR A 73 6.12 -2.50 -0.46
CA TYR A 73 6.15 -3.70 0.39
C TYR A 73 4.84 -4.04 1.13
N ALA A 74 3.73 -3.37 0.84
CA ALA A 74 2.44 -3.70 1.44
C ALA A 74 1.95 -5.10 1.05
N PHE A 75 1.04 -5.63 1.85
CA PHE A 75 0.34 -6.88 1.58
C PHE A 75 -1.16 -6.66 1.61
N ILE A 76 -1.86 -7.08 0.56
CA ILE A 76 -3.32 -7.04 0.49
C ILE A 76 -3.85 -8.46 0.63
N GLY A 77 -4.70 -8.69 1.64
CA GLY A 77 -5.36 -9.96 1.88
C GLY A 77 -6.23 -10.41 0.70
N GLY A 78 -6.37 -11.72 0.53
CA GLY A 78 -7.28 -12.26 -0.48
C GLY A 78 -8.73 -11.83 -0.22
N GLY A 79 -9.46 -11.52 -1.29
CA GLY A 79 -10.84 -11.02 -1.20
C GLY A 79 -11.00 -9.61 -0.61
N ALA A 80 -9.91 -8.93 -0.23
CA ALA A 80 -10.00 -7.63 0.45
C ALA A 80 -10.56 -6.53 -0.48
N PRO A 81 -11.57 -5.76 -0.04
CA PRO A 81 -12.00 -4.53 -0.71
C PRO A 81 -11.21 -3.31 -0.23
N VAL A 82 -10.20 -2.88 -0.99
CA VAL A 82 -9.33 -1.75 -0.63
C VAL A 82 -9.87 -0.45 -1.18
N VAL A 83 -10.43 0.39 -0.31
CA VAL A 83 -11.07 1.67 -0.68
C VAL A 83 -10.29 2.92 -0.23
N GLY A 84 -9.19 2.74 0.50
CA GLY A 84 -8.33 3.81 1.00
C GLY A 84 -6.85 3.51 0.79
N ASP A 85 -6.02 4.56 0.88
CA ASP A 85 -4.58 4.48 0.64
C ASP A 85 -3.89 3.62 1.69
N VAL A 86 -3.16 2.59 1.25
CA VAL A 86 -2.46 1.65 2.14
C VAL A 86 -1.03 2.11 2.31
N ILE A 87 -0.62 2.39 3.55
CA ILE A 87 0.75 2.84 3.85
C ILE A 87 1.81 1.82 3.42
N PRO A 88 3.07 2.26 3.18
CA PRO A 88 4.20 1.36 3.00
C PRO A 88 4.29 0.36 4.15
N PHE A 89 4.66 -0.88 3.80
CA PHE A 89 4.75 -2.02 4.71
C PHE A 89 3.43 -2.42 5.38
N GLY A 90 2.31 -1.75 5.10
CA GLY A 90 1.00 -2.07 5.67
C GLY A 90 0.51 -3.45 5.25
N MET A 91 -0.29 -4.08 6.12
CA MET A 91 -1.00 -5.31 5.82
C MET A 91 -2.49 -5.04 5.88
N VAL A 92 -3.25 -5.35 4.83
CA VAL A 92 -4.70 -5.24 4.81
C VAL A 92 -5.31 -6.63 4.98
N ASP A 93 -6.29 -6.75 5.87
CA ASP A 93 -7.03 -8.00 6.07
C ASP A 93 -8.05 -8.27 4.95
N ASN A 94 -8.74 -9.40 5.02
CA ASN A 94 -9.78 -9.78 4.06
C ASN A 94 -11.07 -8.94 4.16
N HIS A 95 -11.17 -8.02 5.13
CA HIS A 95 -12.27 -7.07 5.28
C HIS A 95 -11.92 -5.68 4.74
N GLY A 96 -10.70 -5.46 4.26
CA GLY A 96 -10.27 -4.19 3.68
C GLY A 96 -9.74 -3.19 4.71
N HIS A 97 -9.47 -3.62 5.94
CA HIS A 97 -8.93 -2.78 7.00
C HIS A 97 -7.42 -2.98 7.16
N LEU A 98 -6.73 -1.91 7.57
CA LEU A 98 -5.32 -2.01 7.94
C LEU A 98 -5.20 -2.89 9.19
N HIS A 99 -4.44 -3.97 9.08
CA HIS A 99 -4.24 -4.99 10.11
C HIS A 99 -2.73 -5.13 10.41
N GLY A 100 -2.11 -4.01 10.77
CA GLY A 100 -0.69 -3.96 11.12
C GLY A 100 0.23 -3.86 9.91
N LEU A 101 1.41 -4.46 10.06
CA LEU A 101 2.49 -4.44 9.07
C LEU A 101 2.71 -5.84 8.46
N ASN A 102 3.19 -5.88 7.23
CA ASN A 102 3.62 -7.08 6.50
C ASN A 102 4.94 -7.65 7.06
N LEU A 103 4.93 -8.08 8.30
CA LEU A 103 6.12 -8.55 9.01
C LEU A 103 6.76 -9.79 8.34
N VAL A 104 5.94 -10.66 7.74
CA VAL A 104 6.44 -11.84 7.01
C VAL A 104 7.18 -11.41 5.74
N GLY A 105 6.60 -10.50 4.95
CA GLY A 105 7.22 -9.97 3.74
C GLY A 105 8.52 -9.22 4.03
N LEU A 106 8.55 -8.41 5.10
CA LEU A 106 9.74 -7.72 5.55
C LEU A 106 10.87 -8.70 5.92
N LYS A 107 10.58 -9.72 6.74
CA LYS A 107 11.57 -10.75 7.12
C LYS A 107 12.11 -11.50 5.91
N ARG A 108 11.25 -11.90 4.97
CA ARG A 108 11.64 -12.60 3.73
C ARG A 108 12.55 -11.76 2.83
N ARG A 109 12.49 -10.43 2.95
CA ARG A 109 13.30 -9.49 2.18
C ARG A 109 14.54 -9.00 2.92
N GLY A 110 14.85 -9.59 4.08
CA GLY A 110 16.09 -9.33 4.81
C GLY A 110 16.09 -8.02 5.60
N PHE A 111 14.93 -7.42 5.88
CA PHE A 111 14.88 -6.28 6.79
C PHE A 111 15.34 -6.69 8.19
N SER A 112 16.18 -5.85 8.80
CA SER A 112 16.75 -6.11 10.13
C SER A 112 15.66 -6.17 11.21
N ARG A 113 15.96 -6.85 12.32
CA ARG A 113 15.02 -6.93 13.45
C ARG A 113 14.81 -5.55 14.07
N GLU A 114 15.86 -4.73 14.08
CA GLU A 114 15.92 -3.37 14.57
C GLU A 114 14.96 -2.49 13.76
N THR A 115 15.07 -2.50 12.43
CA THR A 115 14.18 -1.75 11.54
C THR A 115 12.73 -2.20 11.70
N ILE A 116 12.48 -3.52 11.78
CA ILE A 116 11.12 -4.04 11.99
C ILE A 116 10.54 -3.55 13.33
N ASN A 117 11.35 -3.51 14.39
CA ASN A 117 10.90 -3.03 15.69
C ASN A 117 10.57 -1.53 15.67
N VAL A 118 11.39 -0.72 14.99
CA VAL A 118 11.12 0.72 14.79
C VAL A 118 9.80 0.91 14.05
N LEU A 119 9.60 0.22 12.93
CA LEU A 119 8.36 0.29 12.15
C LEU A 119 7.12 -0.10 12.97
N ARG A 120 7.23 -1.13 13.82
CA ARG A 120 6.15 -1.53 14.74
C ARG A 120 5.82 -0.46 15.77
N GLY A 121 6.84 0.21 16.30
CA GLY A 121 6.67 1.34 17.22
C GLY A 121 5.92 2.47 16.53
N VAL A 122 6.39 2.88 15.35
CA VAL A 122 5.78 3.92 14.52
C VAL A 122 4.32 3.59 14.16
N TYR A 123 4.03 2.37 13.72
CA TYR A 123 2.65 1.96 13.43
C TYR A 123 1.74 2.11 14.65
N ARG A 124 2.21 1.66 15.82
CA ARG A 124 1.44 1.78 17.06
C ARG A 124 1.20 3.23 17.42
N GLU A 125 2.23 4.07 17.32
CA GLU A 125 2.13 5.50 17.61
C GLU A 125 1.14 6.18 16.66
N LEU A 126 1.18 5.92 15.35
CA LEU A 126 0.28 6.55 14.39
C LEU A 126 -1.19 6.18 14.59
N PHE A 127 -1.50 4.89 14.78
CA PHE A 127 -2.88 4.40 14.70
C PHE A 127 -3.49 3.94 16.02
N HIS A 128 -2.70 3.82 17.08
CA HIS A 128 -3.15 3.36 18.40
C HIS A 128 -2.58 4.19 19.55
N GLY A 129 -1.89 5.29 19.27
CA GLY A 129 -1.43 6.23 20.28
C GLY A 129 -2.54 7.19 20.72
N ASP A 130 -2.36 7.79 21.88
CA ASP A 130 -3.27 8.80 22.43
C ASP A 130 -3.23 10.11 21.62
N GLY A 131 -4.31 10.89 21.68
CA GLY A 131 -4.44 12.18 20.98
C GLY A 131 -5.09 12.06 19.60
N ILE A 132 -4.90 13.06 18.74
CA ILE A 132 -5.41 13.05 17.36
C ILE A 132 -4.31 12.64 16.37
N PHE A 133 -4.71 12.14 15.20
CA PHE A 133 -3.77 11.60 14.20
C PHE A 133 -2.67 12.61 13.81
N ASP A 134 -3.02 13.89 13.64
CA ASP A 134 -2.08 14.92 13.20
C ASP A 134 -0.97 15.18 14.23
N GLU A 135 -1.30 15.16 15.53
CA GLU A 135 -0.32 15.31 16.61
C GLU A 135 0.65 14.12 16.64
N ARG A 136 0.11 12.90 16.53
CA ARG A 136 0.91 11.67 16.48
C ARG A 136 1.79 11.64 15.24
N PHE A 137 1.26 12.09 14.11
CA PHE A 137 2.00 12.18 12.85
C PHE A 137 3.15 13.20 12.93
N ALA A 138 2.92 14.36 13.56
CA ALA A 138 3.97 15.35 13.81
C ALA A 138 5.07 14.79 14.72
N ASN A 139 4.70 14.10 15.79
CA ASN A 139 5.65 13.48 16.73
C ASN A 139 6.50 12.39 16.05
N VAL A 140 5.87 11.51 15.26
CA VAL A 140 6.57 10.49 14.48
C VAL A 140 7.55 11.14 13.49
N THR A 141 7.11 12.21 12.83
CA THR A 141 7.95 12.94 11.86
C THR A 141 9.17 13.55 12.53
N ALA A 142 9.00 14.19 13.69
CA ALA A 142 10.09 14.79 14.45
C ALA A 142 11.07 13.74 15.02
N THR A 143 10.54 12.62 15.53
CA THR A 143 11.33 11.60 16.25
C THR A 143 12.04 10.63 15.31
N TYR A 144 11.36 10.21 14.25
CA TYR A 144 11.82 9.10 13.38
C TYR A 144 12.06 9.51 11.93
N GLY A 145 11.91 10.80 11.58
CA GLY A 145 12.00 11.27 10.19
C GLY A 145 13.34 11.03 9.49
N ALA A 146 14.41 10.76 10.24
CA ALA A 146 15.72 10.40 9.71
C ALA A 146 15.87 8.88 9.39
N VAL A 147 14.95 8.04 9.87
CA VAL A 147 14.96 6.59 9.57
C VAL A 147 14.39 6.39 8.16
N PRO A 148 15.16 5.85 7.20
CA PRO A 148 14.73 5.79 5.79
C PRO A 148 13.39 5.08 5.59
N GLU A 149 13.15 3.96 6.29
CA GLU A 149 11.90 3.21 6.17
C GLU A 149 10.71 3.97 6.77
N VAL A 150 10.91 4.71 7.86
CA VAL A 150 9.85 5.56 8.43
C VAL A 150 9.58 6.75 7.53
N ARG A 151 10.63 7.30 6.92
CA ARG A 151 10.50 8.38 5.93
C ARG A 151 9.61 7.98 4.76
N MET A 152 9.67 6.74 4.29
CA MET A 152 8.75 6.23 3.27
C MET A 152 7.28 6.34 3.70
N ILE A 153 6.96 6.03 4.96
CA ILE A 153 5.60 6.17 5.48
C ILE A 153 5.19 7.64 5.56
N ILE A 154 6.06 8.51 6.05
CA ILE A 154 5.82 9.95 6.18
C ILE A 154 5.54 10.58 4.82
N ASP A 155 6.43 10.34 3.85
CA ASP A 155 6.29 10.90 2.49
C ASP A 155 5.03 10.38 1.79
N PHE A 156 4.66 9.11 2.02
CA PHE A 156 3.44 8.54 1.47
C PHE A 156 2.18 9.22 2.02
N ILE A 157 2.12 9.44 3.33
CA ILE A 157 1.00 10.11 4.00
C ILE A 157 0.90 11.57 3.55
N GLN A 158 2.03 12.30 3.52
CA GLN A 158 2.08 13.69 3.05
C GLN A 158 1.72 13.84 1.57
N GLY A 159 2.09 12.86 0.75
CA GLY A 159 1.74 12.83 -0.68
C GLY A 159 0.29 12.45 -0.96
N GLY A 160 -0.54 12.25 0.07
CA GLY A 160 -1.97 11.95 -0.04
C GLY A 160 -2.72 12.93 -0.95
N GLN A 161 -3.63 12.41 -1.77
CA GLN A 161 -4.41 13.24 -2.70
C GLN A 161 -5.90 12.90 -2.65
N LYS A 162 -6.30 11.80 -3.31
CA LYS A 162 -7.71 11.55 -3.67
C LYS A 162 -8.46 10.63 -2.72
N ARG A 163 -7.75 9.86 -1.91
CA ARG A 163 -8.33 8.87 -0.97
C ARG A 163 -7.81 9.13 0.43
N ALA A 164 -8.67 8.91 1.41
CA ALA A 164 -8.25 8.82 2.79
C ALA A 164 -7.36 7.59 2.99
N LEU A 165 -6.55 7.60 4.05
CA LEU A 165 -5.77 6.43 4.46
C LEU A 165 -6.69 5.25 4.79
N CYS A 166 -6.25 4.04 4.46
CA CYS A 166 -6.80 2.81 4.97
C CYS A 166 -6.50 2.75 6.48
N LEU A 167 -7.55 2.80 7.29
CA LEU A 167 -7.44 2.79 8.75
C LEU A 167 -7.65 1.38 9.31
N PRO A 168 -7.10 1.07 10.49
CA PRO A 168 -7.47 -0.13 11.20
C PRO A 168 -8.91 -0.04 11.67
N ARG A 169 -9.54 -1.20 11.88
CA ARG A 169 -10.95 -1.32 12.29
C ARG A 169 -11.31 -0.56 13.58
N HIS A 170 -10.32 -0.30 14.44
CA HIS A 170 -10.48 0.38 15.73
C HIS A 170 -9.49 1.55 15.89
N GLY A 171 -9.14 2.25 14.80
CA GLY A 171 -8.24 3.42 14.83
C GLY A 171 -8.95 4.74 14.62
#